data_AF-A0A6B3CS15-F1
#
_entry.id   AF-A0A6B3CS15-F1
#
_cell.length_a   1.000
_cell.length_b   1.000
_cell.length_c   1.000
_cell.angle_alpha   90.00
_cell.angle_beta   90.00
_cell.angle_gamma   90.00
#
_symmetry.space_group_name_H-M   'P 1'
#
loop_
_entity.id
_entity.type
_entity.pdbx_description
1 polymer ?
#
loop_
_entity_poly.entity_id
_entity_poly.type
_entity_poly.pdbx_seq_one_letter_code
_entity_poly.pdbx_strand_id
1 'polypeptide(L)' 'LRLVALTDPVLAPRTVDQSWALLNREAHATDNGPLVVDEYQVTALDTGEQHAVHIAGDVVLAAPGIELEDLETPPSVFP' A
#
# COMPACT_ATOMS: atom_id res chain seq x y z
N LEU A 1 -7.18 12.22 8.23
CA LEU A 1 -5.92 11.56 8.61
C LEU A 1 -4.78 12.58 8.44
N ARG A 2 -3.67 12.48 9.17
CA ARG A 2 -2.43 13.23 8.88
C ARG A 2 -1.38 12.22 8.43
N LEU A 3 -0.82 12.42 7.23
CA LEU A 3 0.24 11.57 6.69
C LEU A 3 1.61 12.21 6.94
N VAL A 4 2.59 11.34 7.20
CA VAL A 4 3.99 11.71 7.40
C VAL A 4 4.85 10.74 6.60
N ALA A 5 5.79 11.27 5.82
CA ALA A 5 6.81 10.50 5.13
C ALA A 5 8.13 10.55 5.92
N LEU A 6 8.79 9.40 5.99
CA LEU A 6 10.14 9.23 6.52
C LEU A 6 10.99 8.68 5.37
N THR A 7 11.93 9.48 4.87
CA THR A 7 12.72 9.11 3.69
C THR A 7 14.20 9.20 3.99
N ASP A 8 14.99 8.36 3.33
CA ASP A 8 16.44 8.45 3.34
C ASP A 8 16.95 9.85 2.94
N PRO A 9 18.18 10.22 3.35
CA PRO A 9 19.11 9.43 4.18
C PRO A 9 18.94 9.67 5.69
N VAL A 10 18.12 10.64 6.09
CA VAL A 10 18.06 11.13 7.49
C VAL A 10 16.75 10.80 8.21
N LEU A 11 15.78 10.14 7.55
CA LEU A 11 14.48 9.74 8.10
C LEU A 11 13.79 10.86 8.90
N ALA A 12 13.93 12.11 8.44
CA ALA A 12 13.29 13.25 9.08
C ALA A 12 11.80 13.29 8.69
N PRO A 13 10.86 13.40 9.66
CA PRO A 13 9.43 13.37 9.37
C PRO A 13 9.01 14.62 8.60
N ARG A 14 8.29 14.41 7.49
CA ARG A 14 7.68 15.48 6.69
C ARG A 14 6.21 15.18 6.47
N THR A 15 5.35 16.18 6.67
CA THR A 15 3.94 16.04 6.33
C THR A 15 3.78 16.01 4.81
N VAL A 16 2.92 15.11 4.33
CA VAL A 16 2.59 15.00 2.91
C VAL A 16 1.08 15.10 2.71
N ASP A 17 0.69 15.67 1.58
CA ASP A 17 -0.71 15.77 1.17
C ASP A 17 -0.94 14.80 0.01
N GLN A 18 -1.78 13.79 0.23
CA GLN A 18 -2.06 12.74 -0.73
C GLN A 18 -3.56 12.46 -0.78
N SER A 19 -4.05 12.06 -1.96
CA SER A 19 -5.35 11.39 -2.10
C SER A 19 -5.14 9.92 -2.45
N TRP A 20 -6.00 9.08 -1.90
CA TRP A 20 -6.00 7.63 -2.12
C TRP A 20 -7.36 7.23 -2.69
N ALA A 21 -7.36 6.52 -3.81
CA ALA A 21 -8.56 6.00 -4.45
C ALA A 21 -8.44 4.50 -4.66
N LEU A 22 -9.39 3.73 -4.11
CA LEU A 22 -9.50 2.30 -4.39
C LEU A 22 -9.95 2.11 -5.84
N LEU A 23 -9.11 1.53 -6.68
CA LEU A 23 -9.39 1.26 -8.08
C LEU A 23 -9.97 -0.12 -8.30
N ASN A 24 -9.42 -1.12 -7.60
CA ASN A 24 -9.80 -2.51 -7.77
C ASN A 24 -9.70 -3.29 -6.45
N ARG A 25 -10.46 -4.38 -6.37
CA ARG A 25 -10.38 -5.39 -5.31
C ARG A 25 -10.40 -6.77 -5.97
N GLU A 26 -9.29 -7.47 -5.92
CA GLU A 26 -9.11 -8.78 -6.54
C GLU A 26 -8.86 -9.87 -5.50
N ALA A 27 -9.41 -11.06 -5.74
CA ALA A 27 -9.18 -12.23 -4.89
C ALA A 27 -8.24 -13.21 -5.59
N HIS A 28 -7.10 -13.49 -4.96
CA HIS A 28 -6.12 -14.45 -5.43
C HIS A 28 -6.24 -15.74 -4.62
N ALA A 29 -6.29 -16.91 -5.27
CA ALA A 29 -6.34 -18.18 -4.56
C ALA A 29 -5.02 -18.48 -3.85
N THR A 30 -5.08 -18.87 -2.58
CA THR A 30 -3.93 -19.37 -1.80
C THR A 30 -4.32 -20.63 -1.03
N ASP A 31 -3.32 -21.32 -0.47
CA ASP A 31 -3.53 -22.54 0.32
C ASP A 31 -4.33 -22.30 1.62
N ASN A 32 -4.34 -21.06 2.13
CA ASN A 32 -5.03 -20.66 3.35
C ASN A 32 -6.35 -19.93 3.10
N GLY A 33 -6.85 -19.95 1.86
CA GLY A 33 -8.05 -19.22 1.42
C GLY A 33 -7.73 -18.07 0.45
N PRO A 34 -8.74 -17.37 -0.08
CA PRO A 34 -8.48 -16.27 -1.01
C PRO A 34 -7.79 -15.10 -0.30
N LEU A 35 -6.68 -14.64 -0.86
CA LEU A 35 -6.02 -13.39 -0.49
C LEU A 35 -6.69 -12.25 -1.25
N VAL A 36 -7.36 -11.36 -0.52
CA VAL A 36 -7.99 -10.17 -1.10
C VAL A 36 -6.96 -9.05 -1.18
N VAL A 37 -6.74 -8.53 -2.38
CA VAL A 37 -5.79 -7.46 -2.67
C VAL A 37 -6.56 -6.24 -3.16
N ASP A 38 -6.35 -5.13 -2.47
CA ASP A 38 -6.84 -3.82 -2.85
C ASP A 38 -5.77 -3.06 -3.64
N GLU A 39 -6.13 -2.58 -4.83
CA GLU A 39 -5.30 -1.67 -5.62
C GLU A 39 -5.73 -0.23 -5.36
N TYR A 40 -4.85 0.55 -4.72
CA TYR A 40 -5.03 1.98 -4.53
C TYR A 40 -4.20 2.78 -5.51
N GLN A 41 -4.79 3.79 -6.12
CA GLN A 41 -4.03 4.87 -6.74
C GLN A 41 -3.78 5.97 -5.71
N VAL A 42 -2.51 6.22 -5.44
CA VAL A 42 -2.04 7.28 -4.57
C VAL A 42 -1.61 8.45 -5.45
N THR A 43 -2.16 9.63 -5.18
CA THR A 43 -1.80 10.87 -5.88
C THR A 43 -1.17 11.83 -4.90
N ALA A 44 0.04 12.30 -5.18
CA ALA A 44 0.66 13.43 -4.50
C ALA A 44 -0.07 14.71 -4.93
N LEU A 45 -0.69 15.43 -4.00
CA LEU A 45 -1.58 16.54 -4.35
C LEU A 45 -0.82 17.81 -4.75
N ASP A 46 0.44 17.93 -4.36
CA ASP A 46 1.32 19.06 -4.68
C ASP A 46 1.94 18.95 -6.07
N THR A 47 2.26 17.73 -6.53
CA THR A 47 2.89 17.48 -7.84
C THR A 47 1.96 16.86 -8.87
N GLY A 48 0.88 16.20 -8.44
CA GLY A 48 0.01 15.39 -9.30
C GLY A 48 0.58 14.02 -9.66
N GLU A 49 1.74 13.64 -9.13
CA GLU A 49 2.35 12.32 -9.38
C GLU A 49 1.46 11.19 -8.87
N GLN A 50 1.32 10.13 -9.67
CA GLN A 50 0.47 8.97 -9.37
C GLN A 50 1.29 7.69 -9.34
N HIS A 51 0.99 6.84 -8.36
CA HIS A 51 1.51 5.47 -8.30
C HIS A 51 0.47 4.53 -7.71
N ALA A 52 0.59 3.25 -8.05
CA ALA A 52 -0.24 2.20 -7.48
C ALA A 52 0.38 1.65 -6.19
N VAL A 53 -0.46 1.32 -5.22
CA VAL A 53 -0.12 0.57 -4.02
C VAL A 53 -1.09 -0.58 -3.88
N HIS A 54 -0.57 -1.80 -3.81
CA HIS A 54 -1.35 -3.03 -3.65
C HIS A 54 -1.23 -3.48 -2.19
N ILE A 55 -2.36 -3.57 -1.50
CA ILE A 55 -2.43 -3.88 -0.07
C ILE A 55 -3.33 -5.09 0.16
N ALA A 56 -2.91 -6.00 1.00
CA ALA A 56 -3.77 -7.03 1.59
C ALA A 56 -3.70 -6.90 3.11
N GLY A 57 -4.81 -6.56 3.77
CA GLY A 57 -4.83 -6.35 5.21
C GLY A 57 -3.85 -5.27 5.68
N ASP A 58 -2.88 -5.65 6.52
CA ASP A 58 -1.76 -4.82 7.00
C ASP A 58 -0.49 -4.89 6.13
N VAL A 59 -0.47 -5.70 5.08
CA VAL A 59 0.72 -5.95 4.27
C VAL A 59 0.65 -5.17 2.94
N VAL A 60 1.72 -4.44 2.63
CA VAL A 60 1.95 -3.88 1.28
C VAL A 60 2.60 -4.95 0.42
N LEU A 61 1.92 -5.35 -0.66
CA LEU A 61 2.41 -6.38 -1.58
C LEU A 61 3.23 -5.78 -2.73
N ALA A 62 2.86 -4.59 -3.20
CA ALA A 62 3.60 -3.89 -4.26
C ALA A 62 3.38 -2.39 -4.16
N ALA A 63 4.47 -1.63 -4.25
CA ALA A 63 4.48 -0.17 -4.28
C ALA A 63 5.81 0.32 -4.91
N PRO A 64 6.01 1.62 -5.18
CA PRO A 64 7.30 2.10 -5.63
C PRO A 64 8.45 1.70 -4.68
N GLY A 65 9.39 0.91 -5.19
CA GLY A 65 10.52 0.39 -4.42
C GLY A 65 10.19 -0.78 -3.47
N ILE A 66 8.98 -1.34 -3.53
CA ILE A 66 8.55 -2.49 -2.73
C ILE A 66 7.98 -3.55 -3.65
N GLU A 67 8.55 -4.76 -3.59
CA GLU A 67 8.04 -5.95 -4.23
C GLU A 67 7.92 -7.06 -3.17
N LEU A 68 6.81 -7.79 -3.17
CA LEU A 68 6.63 -8.93 -2.29
C LEU A 68 7.56 -10.08 -2.72
N GLU A 69 8.43 -10.53 -1.82
CA GLU A 69 9.26 -11.72 -2.05
C GLU A 69 8.50 -13.00 -1.67
N ASP A 70 8.05 -13.10 -0.42
CA ASP A 70 7.26 -14.22 0.08
C ASP A 70 6.38 -13.76 1.25
N LEU A 71 5.34 -14.54 1.58
CA LEU A 71 4.42 -14.27 2.66
C LEU A 71 4.18 -15.54 3.50
N GLU A 72 4.83 -15.60 4.66
CA GLU A 72 4.76 -16.77 5.55
C GLU A 72 3.43 -16.89 6.32
N THR A 73 2.79 -15.76 6.64
CA THR A 73 1.52 -15.74 7.41
C THR A 73 0.46 -14.87 6.74
N PRO A 74 -0.83 -15.21 6.86
CA PRO A 74 -1.90 -14.40 6.29
C PRO A 74 -1.88 -12.97 6.86
N PRO A 75 -2.16 -11.93 6.04
CA PRO A 75 -2.28 -10.58 6.55
C PRO A 75 -3.44 -10.45 7.54
N SER A 76 -3.32 -9.50 8.46
CA SER A 76 -4.36 -9.19 9.43
C SER A 76 -5.61 -8.64 8.73
N VAL A 77 -6.76 -9.23 9.02
CA VAL A 77 -8.06 -8.66 8.64
C VAL A 77 -8.52 -7.67 9.71
N PHE A 78 -8.63 -6.39 9.34
CA PHE A 78 -9.19 -5.37 10.22
C PHE A 78 -10.72 -5.30 10.06
N PRO A 79 -11.48 -5.15 11.15
CA PRO A 79 -12.95 -5.05 11.14
C PRO A 79 -13.47 -3.71 10.61
#